data_AF-A0A3L9L781-F1
#
_entry.id   AF-A0A3L9L781-F1
#
_cell.length_a   1.000
_cell.length_b   1.000
_cell.length_c   1.000
_cell.angle_alpha   90.00
_cell.angle_beta   90.00
_cell.angle_gamma   90.00
#
_symmetry.space_group_name_H-M   'P 1'
#
loop_
_entity.id
_entity.type
_entity.pdbx_description
1 polymer ?
#
loop_
_entity_poly.entity_id
_entity_poly.type
_entity_poly.pdbx_seq_one_letter_code
_entity_poly.pdbx_strand_id
1 'polypeptide(L)'
;MNSPVTGPVIGVVGGGQLARMMAPAATALGVELRVLAEGPDVSAVAAVATAPTGDYTDLATLQRFAADVDVLTFDHEHVPTEHLRALEAHGVAVRPGPAALEHAQDKLVMRRAVETLGLPNPRWAEVHSPEELVAFGERVGWPVVLKTPRGGYDGKGVLKLEGPGDAGRGTAAQWFERAAAGTDRGLLAEEAVPFRRELSAMVARRPSGETAAWPVVESIQVDGVCDEVIAPAPDLDPQVERAARGAAVRLAQELGVTGVMAVELFEVPGTEEGFAVNELAMRPHNSGHWSMDGAVTGQFEQHLRAVLDWPLGSTDPVAGAAVMKNILGGENPDLFAAYPQAMAAEPRAKLHTYGKSVRPGRKIGHVNAVGGADEVQRLRRIATRTAGILRDGEDRDLPLNDRRTDAPWGAVPHHQSESPLVGLVMGSDSDWATMRAAAEALEELGIPYEADVVSAHRMPAEMLEYGRTAHERGLRVVIAGAGGAAHLPGMLASVTPLPVIGVPVALQTLDGMDSLLSIVQMPAGVPVATVSINGARNAGLLAARVLGSAPGTSARELRERLEGFAAELSEAAHRKGSSLRKTVEHGATAQD
;
A
#
# COMPACT_ATOMS: atom_id res chain seq x y z
N MET A 1 -12.17 -25.13 49.30
CA MET A 1 -11.85 -25.56 47.93
C MET A 1 -12.61 -24.64 47.00
N ASN A 2 -11.91 -23.77 46.29
CA ASN A 2 -12.53 -22.82 45.37
C ASN A 2 -12.80 -23.56 44.07
N SER A 3 -14.07 -23.74 43.71
CA SER A 3 -14.43 -24.06 42.32
C SER A 3 -14.06 -22.85 41.47
N PRO A 4 -13.27 -22.97 40.40
CA PRO A 4 -13.08 -21.86 39.49
C PRO A 4 -14.43 -21.46 38.90
N VAL A 5 -14.69 -20.15 38.82
CA VAL A 5 -15.82 -19.63 38.02
C VAL A 5 -15.47 -19.91 36.56
N THR A 6 -16.26 -20.73 35.88
CA THR A 6 -16.09 -21.02 34.44
C THR A 6 -16.95 -20.04 33.64
N GLY A 7 -16.30 -19.12 32.91
CA GLY A 7 -16.97 -18.32 31.89
C GLY A 7 -17.31 -19.14 30.64
N PRO A 8 -17.96 -18.54 29.63
CA PRO A 8 -18.25 -19.22 28.37
C PRO A 8 -16.97 -19.54 27.60
N VAL A 9 -17.06 -20.53 26.72
CA VAL A 9 -15.98 -21.00 25.85
C VAL A 9 -16.24 -20.55 24.42
N ILE A 10 -15.35 -19.73 23.86
CA ILE A 10 -15.35 -19.34 22.45
C ILE A 10 -14.31 -20.20 21.71
N GLY A 11 -14.76 -20.98 20.73
CA GLY A 11 -13.90 -21.64 19.76
C GLY A 11 -13.59 -20.71 18.59
N VAL A 12 -12.32 -20.58 18.22
CA VAL A 12 -11.87 -19.86 17.03
C VAL A 12 -11.23 -20.84 16.06
N VAL A 13 -11.70 -20.87 14.82
CA VAL A 13 -11.04 -21.63 13.75
C VAL A 13 -10.03 -20.73 13.04
N GLY A 14 -8.79 -21.22 12.96
CA GLY A 14 -7.65 -20.49 12.43
C GLY A 14 -6.76 -19.92 13.53
N GLY A 15 -5.46 -20.19 13.46
CA GLY A 15 -4.47 -19.86 14.47
C GLY A 15 -3.60 -18.64 14.13
N GLY A 16 -4.10 -17.74 13.28
CA GLY A 16 -3.42 -16.53 12.88
C GLY A 16 -3.37 -15.44 13.96
N GLN A 17 -3.00 -14.24 13.54
CA GLN A 17 -2.78 -13.12 14.47
C GLN A 17 -4.08 -12.55 15.04
N LEU A 18 -5.23 -12.70 14.37
CA LEU A 18 -6.49 -12.15 14.89
C LEU A 18 -6.95 -12.99 16.07
N ALA A 19 -6.89 -14.32 15.98
CA ALA A 19 -7.08 -15.24 17.09
C ALA A 19 -6.12 -14.94 18.26
N ARG A 20 -4.84 -14.69 17.97
CA ARG A 20 -3.87 -14.26 19.00
C ARG A 20 -4.31 -12.98 19.72
N MET A 21 -4.79 -11.98 18.98
CA MET A 21 -5.20 -10.69 19.53
C MET A 21 -6.57 -10.73 20.23
N MET A 22 -7.37 -11.77 20.04
CA MET A 22 -8.55 -12.04 20.87
C MET A 22 -8.18 -12.47 22.29
N ALA A 23 -7.03 -13.14 22.49
CA ALA A 23 -6.68 -13.78 23.76
C ALA A 23 -6.57 -12.80 24.96
N PRO A 24 -5.96 -11.60 24.85
CA PRO A 24 -5.92 -10.64 25.95
C PRO A 24 -7.32 -10.17 26.38
N ALA A 25 -8.19 -9.86 25.41
CA ALA A 25 -9.55 -9.43 25.68
C ALA A 25 -10.40 -10.57 26.28
N ALA A 26 -10.26 -11.79 25.78
CA ALA A 26 -10.93 -12.97 26.34
C ALA A 26 -10.52 -13.20 27.80
N THR A 27 -9.22 -13.13 28.08
CA THR A 27 -8.66 -13.25 29.44
C THR A 27 -9.23 -12.19 30.37
N ALA A 28 -9.27 -10.91 29.93
CA ALA A 28 -9.81 -9.80 30.71
C ALA A 28 -11.31 -9.94 31.00
N LEU A 29 -12.08 -10.51 30.06
CA LEU A 29 -13.52 -10.78 30.21
C LEU A 29 -13.83 -12.05 31.02
N GLY A 30 -12.83 -12.87 31.35
CA GLY A 30 -13.04 -14.18 31.98
C GLY A 30 -13.66 -15.22 31.04
N VAL A 31 -13.45 -15.06 29.73
CA VAL A 31 -13.90 -15.97 28.66
C VAL A 31 -12.77 -16.93 28.32
N GLU A 32 -13.08 -18.23 28.20
CA GLU A 32 -12.10 -19.20 27.72
C GLU A 32 -12.04 -19.15 26.18
N LEU A 33 -10.87 -18.85 25.63
CA LEU A 33 -10.63 -18.93 24.20
C LEU A 33 -9.99 -20.27 23.87
N ARG A 34 -10.54 -20.98 22.88
CA ARG A 34 -9.93 -22.18 22.29
C ARG A 34 -9.66 -21.94 20.81
N VAL A 35 -8.55 -22.46 20.29
CA VAL A 35 -8.16 -22.23 18.89
C VAL A 35 -7.96 -23.56 18.17
N LEU A 36 -8.70 -23.82 17.09
CA LEU A 36 -8.35 -24.89 16.17
C LEU A 36 -7.24 -24.36 15.25
N ALA A 37 -6.00 -24.74 15.57
CA ALA A 37 -4.80 -24.27 14.89
C ALA A 37 -4.45 -25.18 13.71
N GLU A 38 -4.01 -24.60 12.60
CA GLU A 38 -3.58 -25.33 11.40
C GLU A 38 -2.21 -26.00 11.58
N GLY A 39 -1.45 -25.58 12.59
CA GLY A 39 -0.14 -26.11 12.94
C GLY A 39 0.28 -25.74 14.36
N PRO A 40 1.31 -26.41 14.92
CA PRO A 40 1.77 -26.16 16.29
C PRO A 40 2.51 -24.81 16.48
N ASP A 41 2.96 -24.21 15.38
CA ASP A 41 3.84 -23.04 15.31
C ASP A 41 3.15 -21.80 14.73
N VAL A 42 1.82 -21.80 14.66
CA VAL A 42 1.01 -20.64 14.26
C VAL A 42 0.86 -19.63 15.41
N SER A 43 0.54 -18.38 15.03
CA SER A 43 0.60 -17.18 15.87
C SER A 43 -0.14 -17.28 17.22
N ALA A 44 -1.34 -17.87 17.20
CA ALA A 44 -2.23 -17.94 18.36
C ALA A 44 -1.85 -19.03 19.37
N VAL A 45 -1.14 -20.09 18.97
CA VAL A 45 -0.82 -21.23 19.86
C VAL A 45 -0.05 -20.79 21.10
N ALA A 46 0.89 -19.86 20.95
CA ALA A 46 1.67 -19.33 22.07
C ALA A 46 0.86 -18.41 23.01
N ALA A 47 -0.31 -17.94 22.60
CA ALA A 47 -1.14 -17.00 23.36
C ALA A 47 -2.40 -17.64 23.97
N VAL A 48 -2.76 -18.85 23.55
CA VAL A 48 -4.00 -19.53 23.94
C VAL A 48 -3.68 -20.89 24.56
N ALA A 49 -4.14 -21.12 25.79
CA ALA A 49 -3.82 -22.32 26.55
C ALA A 49 -4.35 -23.62 25.90
N THR A 50 -5.46 -23.55 25.18
CA THR A 50 -6.09 -24.69 24.52
C THR A 50 -6.16 -24.45 23.02
N ALA A 51 -5.15 -24.92 22.30
CA ALA A 51 -5.02 -24.74 20.86
C ALA A 51 -4.69 -26.05 20.13
N PRO A 52 -5.62 -27.02 20.02
CA PRO A 52 -5.36 -28.27 19.31
C PRO A 52 -5.05 -28.02 17.83
N THR A 53 -4.14 -28.80 17.27
CA THR A 53 -3.88 -28.80 15.83
C THR A 53 -4.93 -29.61 15.09
N GLY A 54 -5.48 -29.08 14.00
CA GLY A 54 -6.41 -29.80 13.14
C GLY A 54 -6.68 -29.10 11.81
N ASP A 55 -7.19 -29.84 10.85
CA ASP A 55 -7.57 -29.34 9.53
C ASP A 55 -9.01 -28.82 9.56
N TYR A 56 -9.20 -27.53 9.29
CA TYR A 56 -10.52 -26.89 9.24
C TYR A 56 -11.34 -27.32 8.01
N THR A 57 -10.73 -28.00 7.04
CA THR A 57 -11.42 -28.59 5.89
C THR A 57 -11.93 -30.01 6.14
N ASP A 58 -11.65 -30.58 7.33
CA ASP A 58 -12.25 -31.84 7.78
C ASP A 58 -13.43 -31.59 8.72
N LEU A 59 -14.64 -31.88 8.24
CA LEU A 59 -15.87 -31.76 9.05
C LEU A 59 -15.79 -32.54 10.37
N ALA A 60 -15.17 -33.71 10.40
CA ALA A 60 -15.08 -34.50 11.63
C ALA A 60 -14.18 -33.81 12.67
N THR A 61 -13.11 -33.16 12.22
CA THR A 61 -12.24 -32.32 13.06
C THR A 61 -13.01 -31.11 13.60
N LEU A 62 -13.73 -30.40 12.75
CA LEU A 62 -14.57 -29.28 13.17
C LEU A 62 -15.63 -29.70 14.20
N GLN A 63 -16.32 -30.82 13.99
CA GLN A 63 -17.33 -31.35 14.92
C GLN A 63 -16.73 -31.69 16.28
N ARG A 64 -15.55 -32.32 16.32
CA ARG A 64 -14.84 -32.61 17.59
C ARG A 64 -14.46 -31.34 18.32
N PHE A 65 -13.96 -30.33 17.59
CA PHE A 65 -13.57 -29.05 18.18
C PHE A 65 -14.78 -28.28 18.71
N ALA A 66 -15.88 -28.25 17.95
CA ALA A 66 -17.09 -27.51 18.30
C ALA A 66 -17.93 -28.16 19.43
N ALA A 67 -17.66 -29.42 19.78
CA ALA A 67 -18.44 -30.15 20.78
C ALA A 67 -18.41 -29.54 22.19
N ASP A 68 -17.29 -28.87 22.53
CA ASP A 68 -17.04 -28.34 23.88
C ASP A 68 -16.92 -26.81 23.90
N VAL A 69 -17.51 -26.10 22.92
CA VAL A 69 -17.54 -24.63 22.86
C VAL A 69 -18.98 -24.12 22.84
N ASP A 70 -19.23 -22.96 23.44
CA ASP A 70 -20.55 -22.32 23.44
C ASP A 70 -20.83 -21.59 22.12
N VAL A 71 -19.78 -21.11 21.46
CA VAL A 71 -19.84 -20.42 20.16
C VAL A 71 -18.57 -20.67 19.37
N LEU A 72 -18.72 -20.79 18.05
CA LEU A 72 -17.64 -20.90 17.08
C LEU A 72 -17.52 -19.59 16.26
N THR A 73 -16.32 -19.05 16.16
CA THR A 73 -15.95 -17.90 15.31
C THR A 73 -14.64 -18.18 14.56
N PHE A 74 -14.12 -17.20 13.81
CA PHE A 74 -13.09 -17.40 12.80
C PHE A 74 -12.00 -16.31 12.83
N ASP A 75 -10.75 -16.74 12.63
CA ASP A 75 -9.61 -15.88 12.27
C ASP A 75 -9.60 -15.56 10.76
N HIS A 76 -10.15 -16.45 9.93
CA HIS A 76 -10.21 -16.30 8.48
C HIS A 76 -11.53 -16.83 7.87
N GLU A 77 -11.87 -16.37 6.68
CA GLU A 77 -13.10 -16.72 5.97
C GLU A 77 -13.05 -18.07 5.23
N HIS A 78 -11.92 -18.78 5.18
CA HIS A 78 -11.75 -19.97 4.32
C HIS A 78 -12.38 -21.29 4.78
N VAL A 79 -13.11 -21.33 5.90
CA VAL A 79 -13.76 -22.58 6.34
C VAL A 79 -14.87 -22.97 5.33
N PRO A 80 -14.92 -24.22 4.84
CA PRO A 80 -15.92 -24.62 3.85
C PRO A 80 -17.35 -24.38 4.33
N THR A 81 -18.13 -23.66 3.52
CA THR A 81 -19.48 -23.19 3.89
C THR A 81 -20.44 -24.34 4.15
N GLU A 82 -20.30 -25.46 3.46
CA GLU A 82 -21.08 -26.68 3.70
C GLU A 82 -20.78 -27.31 5.07
N HIS A 83 -19.55 -27.18 5.58
CA HIS A 83 -19.21 -27.66 6.92
C HIS A 83 -19.82 -26.76 7.99
N LEU A 84 -19.79 -25.44 7.77
CA LEU A 84 -20.44 -24.47 8.67
C LEU A 84 -21.95 -24.71 8.76
N ARG A 85 -22.62 -24.96 7.62
CA ARG A 85 -24.04 -25.33 7.58
C ARG A 85 -24.30 -26.65 8.32
N ALA A 86 -23.40 -27.62 8.19
CA ALA A 86 -23.52 -28.89 8.93
C ALA A 86 -23.39 -28.67 10.44
N LEU A 87 -22.46 -27.83 10.91
CA LEU A 87 -22.32 -27.50 12.34
C LEU A 87 -23.57 -26.78 12.88
N GLU A 88 -24.10 -25.78 12.15
CA GLU A 88 -25.34 -25.09 12.55
C GLU A 88 -26.53 -26.04 12.63
N ALA A 89 -26.67 -26.98 11.69
CA ALA A 89 -27.74 -27.98 11.71
C ALA A 89 -27.65 -28.92 12.94
N HIS A 90 -26.47 -29.05 13.56
CA HIS A 90 -26.26 -29.79 14.80
C HIS A 90 -26.34 -28.90 16.05
N GLY A 91 -26.77 -27.64 15.92
CA GLY A 91 -27.01 -26.71 17.03
C GLY A 91 -25.78 -25.92 17.50
N VAL A 92 -24.65 -26.00 16.78
CA VAL A 92 -23.48 -25.16 17.09
C VAL A 92 -23.78 -23.71 16.72
N ALA A 93 -23.53 -22.78 17.64
CA ALA A 93 -23.65 -21.35 17.37
C ALA A 93 -22.45 -20.87 16.53
N VAL A 94 -22.58 -20.85 15.21
CA VAL A 94 -21.56 -20.37 14.27
C VAL A 94 -21.75 -18.88 14.02
N ARG A 95 -20.74 -18.05 14.32
CA ARG A 95 -20.85 -16.58 14.29
C ARG A 95 -19.58 -15.94 13.69
N PRO A 96 -19.65 -15.22 12.55
CA PRO A 96 -20.83 -15.06 11.68
C PRO A 96 -21.32 -16.39 11.11
N GLY A 97 -22.62 -16.49 10.82
CA GLY A 97 -23.21 -17.67 10.19
C GLY A 97 -22.75 -17.85 8.74
N PRO A 98 -22.93 -19.05 8.14
CA PRO A 98 -22.47 -19.39 6.80
C PRO A 98 -23.08 -18.51 5.71
N ALA A 99 -24.35 -18.11 5.85
CA ALA A 99 -25.01 -17.22 4.89
C ALA A 99 -24.36 -15.83 4.85
N ALA A 100 -23.94 -15.31 6.01
CA ALA A 100 -23.20 -14.06 6.07
C ALA A 100 -21.80 -14.25 5.47
N LEU A 101 -21.05 -15.24 5.97
CA LEU A 101 -19.64 -15.45 5.60
C LEU A 101 -19.42 -15.67 4.10
N GLU A 102 -20.41 -16.23 3.38
CA GLU A 102 -20.38 -16.39 1.92
C GLU A 102 -20.12 -15.07 1.18
N HIS A 103 -20.63 -13.94 1.69
CA HIS A 103 -20.37 -12.60 1.12
C HIS A 103 -18.92 -12.12 1.33
N ALA A 104 -18.17 -12.67 2.28
CA ALA A 104 -16.74 -12.39 2.44
C ALA A 104 -15.86 -13.35 1.61
N GLN A 105 -16.38 -14.54 1.29
CA GLN A 105 -15.65 -15.56 0.52
C GLN A 105 -15.71 -15.33 -0.98
N ASP A 106 -16.83 -14.81 -1.48
CA ASP A 106 -17.14 -14.73 -2.91
C ASP A 106 -17.47 -13.29 -3.34
N LYS A 107 -16.55 -12.69 -4.10
CA LYS A 107 -16.68 -11.29 -4.55
C LYS A 107 -17.86 -11.06 -5.50
N LEU A 108 -18.30 -12.07 -6.26
CA LEU A 108 -19.49 -11.93 -7.12
C LEU A 108 -20.77 -11.90 -6.28
N VAL A 109 -20.86 -12.78 -5.27
CA VAL A 109 -21.98 -12.78 -4.31
C VAL A 109 -22.03 -11.47 -3.53
N MET A 110 -20.87 -10.98 -3.09
CA MET A 110 -20.73 -9.67 -2.46
C MET A 110 -21.25 -8.54 -3.36
N ARG A 111 -20.80 -8.46 -4.62
CA ARG A 111 -21.19 -7.38 -5.55
C ARG A 111 -22.69 -7.32 -5.77
N ARG A 112 -23.33 -8.47 -6.01
CA ARG A 112 -24.78 -8.59 -6.15
C ARG A 112 -25.51 -8.13 -4.89
N ALA A 113 -24.98 -8.43 -3.71
CA ALA A 113 -25.59 -8.02 -2.45
C ALA A 113 -25.50 -6.50 -2.25
N VAL A 114 -24.34 -5.90 -2.49
CA VAL A 114 -24.14 -4.43 -2.44
C VAL A 114 -25.07 -3.72 -3.43
N GLU A 115 -25.21 -4.25 -4.64
CA GLU A 115 -26.11 -3.73 -5.68
C GLU A 115 -27.59 -3.84 -5.28
N THR A 116 -28.00 -5.00 -4.76
CA THR A 116 -29.38 -5.24 -4.29
C THR A 116 -29.76 -4.29 -3.16
N LEU A 117 -28.80 -3.93 -2.31
CA LEU A 117 -29.00 -2.95 -1.24
C LEU A 117 -28.97 -1.50 -1.75
N GLY A 118 -28.66 -1.25 -3.03
CA GLY A 118 -28.52 0.09 -3.59
C GLY A 118 -27.37 0.87 -2.96
N LEU A 119 -26.30 0.16 -2.54
CA LEU A 119 -25.09 0.79 -2.01
C LEU A 119 -24.08 1.01 -3.15
N PRO A 120 -23.17 2.00 -3.01
CA PRO A 120 -22.22 2.33 -4.07
C PRO A 120 -21.29 1.17 -4.43
N ASN A 121 -21.36 0.72 -5.68
CA ASN A 121 -20.50 -0.28 -6.27
C ASN A 121 -19.65 0.35 -7.38
N PRO A 122 -18.40 -0.13 -7.59
CA PRO A 122 -17.75 0.03 -8.88
C PRO A 122 -18.65 -0.54 -9.99
N ARG A 123 -18.64 0.06 -11.18
CA ARG A 123 -19.22 -0.59 -12.37
C ARG A 123 -18.56 -1.96 -12.52
N TRP A 124 -19.34 -3.02 -12.59
CA TRP A 124 -18.85 -4.40 -12.54
C TRP A 124 -19.63 -5.33 -13.47
N ALA A 125 -19.04 -6.48 -13.81
CA ALA A 125 -19.70 -7.57 -14.49
C ALA A 125 -19.06 -8.92 -14.11
N GLU A 126 -19.86 -9.98 -14.14
CA GLU A 126 -19.33 -11.33 -14.25
C GLU A 126 -18.96 -11.60 -15.71
N VAL A 127 -17.74 -12.08 -15.95
CA VAL A 127 -17.24 -12.39 -17.30
C VAL A 127 -16.73 -13.83 -17.35
N HIS A 128 -17.07 -14.51 -18.43
CA HIS A 128 -16.76 -15.93 -18.66
C HIS A 128 -15.72 -16.13 -19.77
N SER A 129 -15.39 -15.09 -20.53
CA SER A 129 -14.39 -15.17 -21.59
C SER A 129 -13.64 -13.84 -21.80
N PRO A 130 -12.48 -13.88 -22.49
CA PRO A 130 -11.77 -12.68 -22.91
C PRO A 130 -12.63 -11.71 -23.72
N GLU A 131 -13.53 -12.21 -24.56
CA GLU A 131 -14.42 -11.39 -25.39
C GLU A 131 -15.43 -10.61 -24.54
N GLU A 132 -15.99 -11.25 -23.50
CA GLU A 132 -16.88 -10.59 -22.54
C GLU A 132 -16.15 -9.51 -21.73
N LEU A 133 -14.89 -9.77 -21.35
CA LEU A 133 -14.03 -8.79 -20.68
C LEU A 133 -13.70 -7.58 -21.57
N VAL A 134 -13.41 -7.81 -22.85
CA VAL A 134 -13.23 -6.72 -23.83
C VAL A 134 -14.52 -5.91 -23.98
N ALA A 135 -15.67 -6.57 -24.14
CA ALA A 135 -16.96 -5.90 -24.24
C ALA A 135 -17.31 -5.07 -22.98
N PHE A 136 -16.93 -5.56 -21.80
CA PHE A 136 -17.04 -4.80 -20.56
C PHE A 136 -16.15 -3.56 -20.57
N GLY A 137 -14.86 -3.70 -20.91
CA GLY A 137 -13.90 -2.61 -20.98
C GLY A 137 -14.27 -1.53 -21.99
N GLU A 138 -14.79 -1.90 -23.16
CA GLU A 138 -15.30 -0.94 -24.17
C GLU A 138 -16.52 -0.15 -23.67
N ARG A 139 -17.36 -0.75 -22.82
CA ARG A 139 -18.55 -0.09 -22.24
C ARG A 139 -18.20 0.83 -21.07
N VAL A 140 -17.26 0.41 -20.23
CA VAL A 140 -16.94 1.07 -18.95
C VAL A 140 -15.77 2.04 -19.08
N GLY A 141 -14.88 1.81 -20.03
CA GLY A 141 -13.59 2.49 -20.18
C GLY A 141 -12.46 1.67 -19.57
N TRP A 142 -11.26 1.80 -20.15
CA TRP A 142 -10.02 1.22 -19.65
C TRP A 142 -9.24 2.24 -18.81
N PRO A 143 -8.44 1.80 -17.82
CA PRO A 143 -8.18 0.40 -17.43
C PRO A 143 -9.33 -0.25 -16.66
N VAL A 144 -9.32 -1.58 -16.62
CA VAL A 144 -10.24 -2.40 -15.80
C VAL A 144 -9.46 -3.31 -14.87
N VAL A 145 -10.12 -3.81 -13.84
CA VAL A 145 -9.57 -4.75 -12.87
C VAL A 145 -10.30 -6.08 -12.99
N LEU A 146 -9.58 -7.14 -13.32
CA LEU A 146 -10.06 -8.51 -13.33
C LEU A 146 -9.71 -9.18 -11.99
N LYS A 147 -10.67 -9.86 -11.36
CA LYS A 147 -10.50 -10.50 -10.06
C LYS A 147 -11.00 -11.95 -10.08
N THR A 148 -10.30 -12.83 -9.35
CA THR A 148 -10.87 -14.15 -9.03
C THR A 148 -11.93 -13.99 -7.94
N PRO A 149 -13.14 -14.59 -8.09
CA PRO A 149 -14.21 -14.41 -7.10
C PRO A 149 -13.83 -14.89 -5.70
N ARG A 150 -13.11 -16.02 -5.62
CA ARG A 150 -12.66 -16.66 -4.38
C ARG A 150 -11.14 -16.73 -4.28
N GLY A 151 -10.63 -16.91 -3.06
CA GLY A 151 -9.22 -17.24 -2.77
C GLY A 151 -8.18 -16.12 -2.93
N GLY A 152 -8.58 -14.91 -3.34
CA GLY A 152 -7.69 -13.74 -3.39
C GLY A 152 -7.55 -13.05 -2.03
N TYR A 153 -6.33 -12.66 -1.66
CA TYR A 153 -5.98 -11.92 -0.43
C TYR A 153 -4.71 -11.07 -0.66
N ASP A 154 -4.56 -9.94 0.04
CA ASP A 154 -3.38 -9.04 -0.04
C ASP A 154 -2.94 -8.80 -1.51
N GLY A 155 -3.88 -8.40 -2.38
CA GLY A 155 -3.64 -8.14 -3.81
C GLY A 155 -3.53 -9.38 -4.72
N LYS A 156 -3.43 -10.59 -4.18
CA LYS A 156 -3.47 -11.83 -4.99
C LYS A 156 -4.86 -12.05 -5.56
N GLY A 157 -4.93 -12.52 -6.81
CA GLY A 157 -6.22 -12.70 -7.49
C GLY A 157 -6.81 -11.39 -8.00
N VAL A 158 -6.01 -10.33 -8.11
CA VAL A 158 -6.37 -9.04 -8.72
C VAL A 158 -5.40 -8.77 -9.87
N LEU A 159 -5.92 -8.39 -11.04
CA LEU A 159 -5.15 -8.10 -12.24
C LEU A 159 -5.68 -6.84 -12.91
N LYS A 160 -4.87 -5.78 -12.93
CA LYS A 160 -5.18 -4.56 -13.70
C LYS A 160 -4.82 -4.79 -15.17
N LEU A 161 -5.73 -4.41 -16.06
CA LEU A 161 -5.59 -4.55 -17.51
C LEU A 161 -5.75 -3.17 -18.14
N GLU A 162 -4.78 -2.77 -18.97
CA GLU A 162 -4.71 -1.41 -19.52
C GLU A 162 -5.49 -1.28 -20.84
N GLY A 163 -5.74 -2.39 -21.54
CA GLY A 163 -6.50 -2.36 -22.78
C GLY A 163 -6.98 -3.73 -23.26
N PRO A 164 -7.76 -3.76 -24.36
CA PRO A 164 -8.38 -4.98 -24.88
C PRO A 164 -7.37 -6.07 -25.27
N GLY A 165 -6.15 -5.67 -25.66
CA GLY A 165 -5.07 -6.61 -25.97
C GLY A 165 -4.62 -7.46 -24.78
N ASP A 166 -4.85 -7.02 -23.54
CA ASP A 166 -4.46 -7.76 -22.33
C ASP A 166 -5.43 -8.91 -21.97
N ALA A 167 -6.69 -8.82 -22.40
CA ALA A 167 -7.76 -9.72 -21.96
C ALA A 167 -7.52 -11.20 -22.32
N GLY A 168 -6.88 -11.46 -23.46
CA GLY A 168 -6.67 -12.82 -23.99
C GLY A 168 -5.27 -13.39 -23.77
N ARG A 169 -4.42 -12.78 -22.93
CA ARG A 169 -3.01 -13.18 -22.77
C ARG A 169 -2.59 -13.31 -21.31
N GLY A 170 -1.44 -13.96 -21.09
CA GLY A 170 -0.77 -14.03 -19.79
C GLY A 170 -1.68 -14.56 -18.68
N THR A 171 -1.66 -13.87 -17.54
CA THR A 171 -2.43 -14.25 -16.34
C THR A 171 -3.94 -14.25 -16.57
N ALA A 172 -4.47 -13.33 -17.37
CA ALA A 172 -5.91 -13.26 -17.66
C ALA A 172 -6.40 -14.54 -18.36
N ALA A 173 -5.69 -14.98 -19.41
CA ALA A 173 -6.00 -16.22 -20.12
C ALA A 173 -5.96 -17.45 -19.18
N GLN A 174 -4.93 -17.55 -18.34
CA GLN A 174 -4.80 -18.63 -17.36
C GLN A 174 -5.96 -18.67 -16.36
N TRP A 175 -6.46 -17.51 -15.94
CA TRP A 175 -7.60 -17.43 -15.03
C TRP A 175 -8.90 -17.86 -15.71
N PHE A 176 -9.13 -17.48 -16.96
CA PHE A 176 -10.29 -17.97 -17.72
C PHE A 176 -10.25 -19.48 -17.94
N GLU A 177 -9.09 -20.05 -18.27
CA GLU A 177 -8.93 -21.51 -18.40
C GLU A 177 -9.23 -22.23 -17.09
N ARG A 178 -8.73 -21.71 -15.95
CA ARG A 178 -9.01 -22.27 -14.62
C ARG A 178 -10.48 -22.15 -14.24
N ALA A 179 -11.11 -21.01 -14.51
CA ALA A 179 -12.52 -20.78 -14.24
C ALA A 179 -13.41 -21.74 -15.06
N ALA A 180 -13.06 -21.97 -16.33
CA ALA A 180 -13.77 -22.92 -17.20
C ALA A 180 -13.65 -24.38 -16.74
N ALA A 181 -12.52 -24.76 -16.13
CA ALA A 181 -12.28 -26.11 -15.61
C ALA A 181 -12.77 -26.32 -14.17
N GLY A 182 -13.01 -25.24 -13.43
CA GLY A 182 -13.33 -25.26 -12.00
C GLY A 182 -14.82 -25.17 -11.67
N THR A 183 -15.11 -25.05 -10.38
CA THR A 183 -16.46 -24.75 -9.85
C THR A 183 -16.85 -23.29 -10.04
N ASP A 184 -15.86 -22.39 -10.02
CA ASP A 184 -16.04 -20.95 -10.18
C ASP A 184 -16.06 -20.59 -11.67
N ARG A 185 -17.24 -20.61 -12.28
CA ARG A 185 -17.38 -20.51 -13.75
C ARG A 185 -17.16 -19.10 -14.32
N GLY A 186 -17.01 -18.06 -13.50
CA GLY A 186 -16.88 -16.68 -13.93
C GLY A 186 -15.79 -15.93 -13.17
N LEU A 187 -15.26 -14.88 -13.78
CA LEU A 187 -14.37 -13.90 -13.14
C LEU A 187 -15.13 -12.60 -12.91
N LEU A 188 -14.65 -11.80 -11.96
CA LEU A 188 -15.22 -10.48 -11.68
C LEU A 188 -14.41 -9.42 -12.43
N ALA A 189 -15.06 -8.72 -13.37
CA ALA A 189 -14.52 -7.53 -14.00
C ALA A 189 -15.08 -6.28 -13.33
N GLU A 190 -14.21 -5.33 -13.00
CA GLU A 190 -14.56 -4.06 -12.37
C GLU A 190 -13.88 -2.90 -13.11
N GLU A 191 -14.51 -1.72 -13.08
CA GLU A 191 -13.79 -0.51 -13.45
C GLU A 191 -12.59 -0.28 -12.52
N ALA A 192 -11.50 0.28 -13.05
CA ALA A 192 -10.46 0.84 -12.21
C ALA A 192 -10.97 2.16 -11.62
N VAL A 193 -11.51 2.10 -10.40
CA VAL A 193 -12.13 3.26 -9.73
C VAL A 193 -11.11 4.40 -9.59
N PRO A 194 -11.41 5.63 -10.05
CA PRO A 194 -10.55 6.80 -9.87
C PRO A 194 -10.77 7.39 -8.46
N PHE A 195 -10.16 6.79 -7.45
CA PHE A 195 -10.36 7.17 -6.05
C PHE A 195 -9.26 8.11 -5.52
N ARG A 196 -9.59 8.94 -4.52
CA ARG A 196 -8.65 9.85 -3.84
C ARG A 196 -7.79 9.13 -2.80
N ARG A 197 -8.41 8.26 -2.02
CA ARG A 197 -7.78 7.41 -0.99
C ARG A 197 -8.70 6.23 -0.66
N GLU A 198 -8.16 5.28 0.09
CA GLU A 198 -8.94 4.19 0.65
C GLU A 198 -9.39 4.50 2.08
N LEU A 199 -10.62 4.11 2.37
CA LEU A 199 -11.24 4.23 3.67
C LEU A 199 -11.67 2.85 4.18
N SER A 200 -11.88 2.73 5.48
CA SER A 200 -12.50 1.54 6.06
C SER A 200 -13.56 1.95 7.08
N ALA A 201 -14.78 1.48 6.89
CA ALA A 201 -15.88 1.64 7.84
C ALA A 201 -16.06 0.32 8.60
N MET A 202 -15.99 0.38 9.94
CA MET A 202 -16.08 -0.82 10.79
C MET A 202 -17.32 -0.81 11.66
N VAL A 203 -17.91 -1.99 11.84
CA VAL A 203 -19.10 -2.18 12.66
C VAL A 203 -19.06 -3.52 13.39
N ALA A 204 -19.58 -3.55 14.60
CA ALA A 204 -19.92 -4.77 15.31
C ALA A 204 -21.44 -4.93 15.36
N ARG A 205 -21.92 -6.17 15.25
CA ARG A 205 -23.33 -6.53 15.39
C ARG A 205 -23.46 -7.81 16.21
N ARG A 206 -24.40 -7.83 17.16
CA ARG A 206 -24.76 -9.04 17.92
C ARG A 206 -26.11 -9.62 17.47
N PRO A 207 -26.41 -10.90 17.75
CA PRO A 207 -27.66 -11.55 17.34
C PRO A 207 -28.94 -10.82 17.76
N SER A 208 -28.96 -10.21 18.94
CA SER A 208 -30.09 -9.40 19.41
C SER A 208 -30.32 -8.09 18.63
N GLY A 209 -29.48 -7.77 17.65
CA GLY A 209 -29.68 -6.70 16.69
C GLY A 209 -28.97 -5.38 17.03
N GLU A 210 -28.37 -5.27 18.21
CA GLU A 210 -27.54 -4.12 18.58
C GLU A 210 -26.32 -4.02 17.64
N THR A 211 -26.05 -2.80 17.17
CA THR A 211 -24.90 -2.48 16.31
C THR A 211 -24.11 -1.33 16.90
N ALA A 212 -22.77 -1.40 16.83
CA ALA A 212 -21.88 -0.32 17.22
C ALA A 212 -20.82 -0.12 16.13
N ALA A 213 -20.68 1.10 15.62
CA ALA A 213 -19.74 1.42 14.56
C ALA A 213 -18.63 2.33 15.09
N TRP A 214 -17.39 2.10 14.64
CA TRP A 214 -16.28 3.00 14.90
C TRP A 214 -16.26 4.15 13.89
N PRO A 215 -15.52 5.24 14.14
CA PRO A 215 -15.25 6.24 13.11
C PRO A 215 -14.64 5.61 11.86
N VAL A 216 -14.96 6.17 10.69
CA VAL A 216 -14.32 5.81 9.42
C VAL A 216 -12.83 6.15 9.50
N VAL A 217 -11.98 5.25 9.03
CA VAL A 217 -10.52 5.42 9.03
C VAL A 217 -9.99 5.55 7.61
N GLU A 218 -8.87 6.24 7.45
CA GLU A 218 -8.07 6.18 6.22
C GLU A 218 -7.14 4.96 6.30
N SER A 219 -7.11 4.14 5.26
CA SER A 219 -6.21 2.98 5.15
C SER A 219 -5.25 3.22 4.00
N ILE A 220 -3.95 3.22 4.28
CA ILE A 220 -2.91 3.40 3.29
C ILE A 220 -2.33 2.03 2.95
N GLN A 221 -2.49 1.60 1.70
CA GLN A 221 -1.94 0.35 1.20
C GLN A 221 -0.59 0.59 0.51
N VAL A 222 0.34 -0.36 0.64
CA VAL A 222 1.59 -0.47 -0.14
C VAL A 222 1.60 -1.82 -0.80
N ASP A 223 1.75 -1.84 -2.13
CA ASP A 223 1.81 -3.06 -2.94
C ASP A 223 0.68 -4.07 -2.66
N GLY A 224 -0.53 -3.54 -2.44
CA GLY A 224 -1.73 -4.34 -2.13
C GLY A 224 -1.82 -4.80 -0.68
N VAL A 225 -1.03 -4.23 0.23
CA VAL A 225 -0.97 -4.59 1.65
C VAL A 225 -1.17 -3.36 2.54
N CYS A 226 -2.06 -3.46 3.53
CA CYS A 226 -2.29 -2.35 4.47
C CYS A 226 -1.02 -2.07 5.28
N ASP A 227 -0.51 -0.85 5.15
CA ASP A 227 0.74 -0.39 5.74
C ASP A 227 0.46 0.55 6.93
N GLU A 228 -0.44 1.51 6.77
CA GLU A 228 -0.78 2.50 7.78
C GLU A 228 -2.29 2.76 7.84
N VAL A 229 -2.82 3.04 9.03
CA VAL A 229 -4.23 3.40 9.24
C VAL A 229 -4.30 4.63 10.14
N ILE A 230 -5.13 5.60 9.77
CA ILE A 230 -5.34 6.84 10.53
C ILE A 230 -6.81 6.92 10.96
N ALA A 231 -7.03 7.02 12.27
CA ALA A 231 -8.35 7.01 12.88
C ALA A 231 -8.56 8.24 13.79
N PRO A 232 -9.63 9.03 13.59
CA PRO A 232 -10.51 9.05 12.43
C PRO A 232 -9.79 9.44 11.12
N ALA A 233 -10.43 9.18 9.97
CA ALA A 233 -9.94 9.62 8.66
C ALA A 233 -9.78 11.16 8.63
N PRO A 234 -8.58 11.70 8.36
CA PRO A 234 -8.34 13.15 8.34
C PRO A 234 -9.15 13.85 7.24
N ASP A 235 -9.67 15.05 7.49
CA ASP A 235 -10.29 15.89 6.45
C ASP A 235 -11.39 15.19 5.63
N LEU A 236 -12.03 14.14 6.18
CA LEU A 236 -13.15 13.45 5.52
C LEU A 236 -14.42 14.30 5.65
N ASP A 237 -15.13 14.46 4.53
CA ASP A 237 -16.41 15.17 4.53
C ASP A 237 -17.38 14.49 5.53
N PRO A 238 -17.97 15.22 6.49
CA PRO A 238 -18.90 14.65 7.47
C PRO A 238 -20.13 13.96 6.85
N GLN A 239 -20.54 14.31 5.64
CA GLN A 239 -21.59 13.62 4.90
C GLN A 239 -21.11 12.25 4.42
N VAL A 240 -19.91 12.17 3.83
CA VAL A 240 -19.30 10.91 3.39
C VAL A 240 -19.00 10.00 4.58
N GLU A 241 -18.52 10.54 5.70
CA GLU A 241 -18.32 9.78 6.95
C GLU A 241 -19.62 9.12 7.41
N ARG A 242 -20.71 9.89 7.50
CA ARG A 242 -22.02 9.37 7.93
C ARG A 242 -22.57 8.34 6.95
N ALA A 243 -22.43 8.58 5.65
CA ALA A 243 -22.92 7.68 4.61
C ALA A 243 -22.15 6.35 4.62
N ALA A 244 -20.81 6.40 4.68
CA ALA A 244 -19.95 5.22 4.79
C ALA A 244 -20.23 4.41 6.06
N ARG A 245 -20.37 5.08 7.22
CA ARG A 245 -20.72 4.42 8.49
C ARG A 245 -22.12 3.80 8.43
N GLY A 246 -23.09 4.51 7.84
CA GLY A 246 -24.44 4.02 7.61
C GLY A 246 -24.48 2.80 6.69
N ALA A 247 -23.68 2.79 5.63
CA ALA A 247 -23.54 1.65 4.72
C ALA A 247 -23.00 0.41 5.44
N ALA A 248 -21.98 0.58 6.30
CA ALA A 248 -21.45 -0.53 7.09
C ALA A 248 -22.51 -1.12 8.04
N VAL A 249 -23.26 -0.28 8.76
CA VAL A 249 -24.36 -0.72 9.62
C VAL A 249 -25.43 -1.47 8.83
N ARG A 250 -25.84 -0.92 7.68
CA ARG A 250 -26.84 -1.53 6.80
C ARG A 250 -26.38 -2.89 6.26
N LEU A 251 -25.14 -2.99 5.79
CA LEU A 251 -24.55 -4.26 5.34
C LEU A 251 -24.53 -5.29 6.48
N ALA A 252 -24.12 -4.91 7.69
CA ALA A 252 -24.10 -5.83 8.83
C ALA A 252 -25.51 -6.36 9.17
N GLN A 253 -26.52 -5.49 9.12
CA GLN A 253 -27.91 -5.84 9.43
C GLN A 253 -28.52 -6.74 8.37
N GLU A 254 -28.45 -6.33 7.10
CA GLU A 254 -29.13 -7.00 5.99
C GLU A 254 -28.45 -8.32 5.61
N LEU A 255 -27.12 -8.42 5.75
CA LEU A 255 -26.38 -9.66 5.52
C LEU A 255 -26.34 -10.57 6.76
N GLY A 256 -27.00 -10.18 7.86
CA GLY A 256 -27.11 -11.00 9.07
C GLY A 256 -25.77 -11.24 9.79
N VAL A 257 -24.81 -10.32 9.68
CA VAL A 257 -23.48 -10.48 10.25
C VAL A 257 -23.56 -10.50 11.78
N THR A 258 -22.81 -11.41 12.40
CA THR A 258 -22.58 -11.43 13.84
C THR A 258 -21.09 -11.38 14.11
N GLY A 259 -20.66 -10.52 15.03
CA GLY A 259 -19.25 -10.23 15.25
C GLY A 259 -18.88 -8.86 14.71
N VAL A 260 -17.65 -8.74 14.21
CA VAL A 260 -17.09 -7.51 13.65
C VAL A 260 -17.06 -7.66 12.13
N MET A 261 -17.32 -6.58 11.42
CA MET A 261 -17.18 -6.48 9.98
C MET A 261 -16.42 -5.20 9.63
N ALA A 262 -15.51 -5.29 8.66
CA ALA A 262 -14.94 -4.14 7.97
C ALA A 262 -15.51 -4.07 6.55
N VAL A 263 -15.85 -2.85 6.15
CA VAL A 263 -16.17 -2.49 4.78
C VAL A 263 -15.01 -1.63 4.28
N GLU A 264 -14.22 -2.17 3.36
CA GLU A 264 -13.21 -1.37 2.67
C GLU A 264 -13.89 -0.54 1.59
N LEU A 265 -13.47 0.71 1.46
CA LEU A 265 -14.12 1.71 0.63
C LEU A 265 -13.06 2.48 -0.16
N PHE A 266 -13.45 2.94 -1.34
CA PHE A 266 -12.74 3.97 -2.08
C PHE A 266 -13.46 5.32 -1.85
N GLU A 267 -12.74 6.37 -1.49
CA GLU A 267 -13.29 7.73 -1.52
C GLU A 267 -13.30 8.24 -2.97
N VAL A 268 -14.49 8.56 -3.48
CA VAL A 268 -14.70 8.97 -4.88
C VAL A 268 -15.41 10.32 -4.92
N PRO A 269 -14.67 11.43 -4.76
CA PRO A 269 -15.25 12.77 -4.74
C PRO A 269 -16.08 13.06 -5.99
N GLY A 270 -17.20 13.77 -5.83
CA GLY A 270 -18.08 14.14 -6.93
C GLY A 270 -19.12 13.08 -7.35
N THR A 271 -19.10 11.90 -6.73
CA THR A 271 -20.22 10.94 -6.79
C THR A 271 -21.28 11.29 -5.73
N GLU A 272 -22.51 10.77 -5.88
CA GLU A 272 -23.63 11.07 -4.98
C GLU A 272 -23.33 10.78 -3.51
N GLU A 273 -22.78 9.59 -3.23
CA GLU A 273 -22.44 9.16 -1.87
C GLU A 273 -20.98 9.49 -1.48
N GLY A 274 -20.14 9.88 -2.45
CA GLY A 274 -18.73 10.22 -2.24
C GLY A 274 -17.80 9.03 -1.97
N PHE A 275 -18.30 7.79 -2.08
CA PHE A 275 -17.50 6.57 -1.92
C PHE A 275 -18.01 5.41 -2.80
N ALA A 276 -17.19 4.36 -2.93
CA ALA A 276 -17.55 3.07 -3.51
C ALA A 276 -17.09 1.92 -2.59
N VAL A 277 -17.89 0.86 -2.44
CA VAL A 277 -17.50 -0.32 -1.66
C VAL A 277 -16.45 -1.13 -2.43
N ASN A 278 -15.28 -1.33 -1.83
CA ASN A 278 -14.22 -2.19 -2.38
C ASN A 278 -14.47 -3.66 -2.02
N GLU A 279 -14.44 -4.00 -0.73
CA GLU A 279 -14.61 -5.37 -0.25
C GLU A 279 -15.18 -5.44 1.18
N LEU A 280 -15.61 -6.64 1.57
CA LEU A 280 -16.14 -6.94 2.92
C LEU A 280 -15.26 -7.98 3.61
N ALA A 281 -14.91 -7.72 4.86
CA ALA A 281 -14.30 -8.71 5.76
C ALA A 281 -15.20 -8.91 6.98
N MET A 282 -15.78 -10.10 7.14
CA MET A 282 -16.70 -10.41 8.25
C MET A 282 -15.98 -10.97 9.48
N ARG A 283 -14.92 -10.28 9.88
CA ARG A 283 -14.07 -10.60 11.02
C ARG A 283 -13.41 -9.32 11.53
N PRO A 284 -12.75 -9.35 12.70
CA PRO A 284 -11.75 -8.34 13.03
C PRO A 284 -10.79 -8.11 11.86
N HIS A 285 -10.44 -6.86 11.62
CA HIS A 285 -9.72 -6.43 10.44
C HIS A 285 -8.47 -5.64 10.78
N ASN A 286 -7.50 -5.65 9.86
CA ASN A 286 -6.22 -4.95 10.03
C ASN A 286 -6.45 -3.44 10.23
N SER A 287 -7.36 -2.86 9.44
CA SER A 287 -7.79 -1.46 9.58
C SER A 287 -8.46 -1.12 10.92
N GLY A 288 -8.74 -2.11 11.78
CA GLY A 288 -9.26 -1.90 13.11
C GLY A 288 -8.23 -2.00 14.23
N HIS A 289 -6.97 -2.34 13.95
CA HIS A 289 -5.98 -2.59 15.01
C HIS A 289 -5.67 -1.34 15.86
N TRP A 290 -5.84 -0.15 15.30
CA TRP A 290 -5.79 1.11 16.05
C TRP A 290 -6.73 1.12 17.27
N SER A 291 -7.89 0.43 17.17
CA SER A 291 -8.91 0.43 18.23
C SER A 291 -8.47 -0.29 19.50
N MET A 292 -7.40 -1.09 19.45
CA MET A 292 -6.84 -1.77 20.64
C MET A 292 -6.33 -0.77 21.68
N ASP A 293 -5.81 0.38 21.25
CA ASP A 293 -5.33 1.45 22.14
C ASP A 293 -6.07 2.77 21.94
N GLY A 294 -6.78 2.93 20.81
CA GLY A 294 -7.40 4.18 20.39
C GLY A 294 -8.90 4.28 20.61
N ALA A 295 -9.60 3.21 20.99
CA ALA A 295 -11.04 3.21 21.24
C ALA A 295 -11.38 2.69 22.65
N VAL A 296 -12.52 3.11 23.20
CA VAL A 296 -13.00 2.66 24.53
C VAL A 296 -13.18 1.14 24.55
N THR A 297 -13.72 0.56 23.48
CA THR A 297 -13.78 -0.89 23.28
C THR A 297 -13.16 -1.22 21.92
N GLY A 298 -12.03 -1.92 21.96
CA GLY A 298 -11.32 -2.37 20.76
C GLY A 298 -12.06 -3.49 20.04
N GLN A 299 -11.79 -3.64 18.75
CA GLN A 299 -12.50 -4.60 17.87
C GLN A 299 -12.50 -6.05 18.39
N PHE A 300 -11.43 -6.49 19.07
CA PHE A 300 -11.33 -7.88 19.53
C PHE A 300 -12.27 -8.14 20.71
N GLU A 301 -12.27 -7.27 21.72
CA GLU A 301 -13.23 -7.35 22.81
C GLU A 301 -14.66 -7.22 22.28
N GLN A 302 -14.87 -6.28 21.35
CA GLN A 302 -16.17 -6.04 20.74
C GLN A 302 -16.68 -7.25 19.95
N HIS A 303 -15.78 -7.96 19.26
CA HIS A 303 -16.08 -9.21 18.59
C HIS A 303 -16.49 -10.32 19.56
N LEU A 304 -15.73 -10.52 20.65
CA LEU A 304 -16.03 -11.54 21.67
C LEU A 304 -17.41 -11.28 22.32
N ARG A 305 -17.69 -10.03 22.68
CA ARG A 305 -19.02 -9.63 23.19
C ARG A 305 -20.11 -9.92 22.15
N ALA A 306 -19.89 -9.54 20.90
CA ALA A 306 -20.88 -9.73 19.84
C ALA A 306 -21.18 -11.22 19.56
N VAL A 307 -20.16 -12.07 19.48
CA VAL A 307 -20.35 -13.51 19.26
C VAL A 307 -20.90 -14.22 20.49
N LEU A 308 -20.83 -13.65 21.70
CA LEU A 308 -21.54 -14.15 22.88
C LEU A 308 -22.95 -13.57 23.04
N ASP A 309 -23.36 -12.66 22.14
CA ASP A 309 -24.56 -11.85 22.31
C ASP A 309 -24.59 -11.10 23.65
N TRP A 310 -23.47 -10.50 24.05
CA TRP A 310 -23.38 -9.56 25.17
C TRP A 310 -23.53 -8.11 24.70
N PRO A 311 -23.96 -7.19 25.59
CA PRO A 311 -24.03 -5.76 25.26
C PRO A 311 -22.74 -5.23 24.66
N LEU A 312 -22.86 -4.43 23.61
CA LEU A 312 -21.69 -3.86 22.95
C LEU A 312 -21.07 -2.75 23.82
N GLY A 313 -19.77 -2.53 23.67
CA GLY A 313 -19.08 -1.43 24.35
C GLY A 313 -19.20 -0.14 23.54
N SER A 314 -18.77 0.99 24.13
CA SER A 314 -18.62 2.22 23.37
C SER A 314 -17.46 2.09 22.37
N THR A 315 -17.69 2.54 21.14
CA THR A 315 -16.70 2.60 20.07
C THR A 315 -16.02 3.97 19.99
N ASP A 316 -16.27 4.86 20.96
CA ASP A 316 -15.72 6.21 20.99
C ASP A 316 -14.18 6.18 21.04
N PRO A 317 -13.50 7.06 20.28
CA PRO A 317 -12.07 7.27 20.44
C PRO A 317 -11.72 7.73 21.85
N VAL A 318 -10.63 7.20 22.43
CA VAL A 318 -10.13 7.64 23.74
C VAL A 318 -9.27 8.91 23.65
N ALA A 319 -8.89 9.31 22.45
CA ALA A 319 -8.15 10.52 22.14
C ALA A 319 -8.59 11.10 20.79
N GLY A 320 -8.04 12.26 20.41
CA GLY A 320 -8.41 12.93 19.16
C GLY A 320 -7.98 12.19 17.90
N ALA A 321 -6.90 11.40 17.96
CA ALA A 321 -6.44 10.56 16.87
C ALA A 321 -5.65 9.33 17.34
N ALA A 322 -5.65 8.30 16.52
CA ALA A 322 -4.78 7.13 16.60
C ALA A 322 -4.22 6.79 15.22
N VAL A 323 -2.96 6.39 15.18
CA VAL A 323 -2.30 5.88 13.97
C VAL A 323 -1.84 4.46 14.24
N MET A 324 -2.17 3.53 13.35
CA MET A 324 -1.63 2.18 13.33
C MET A 324 -0.65 2.06 12.16
N LYS A 325 0.55 1.51 12.41
CA LYS A 325 1.54 1.17 11.39
C LYS A 325 1.85 -0.32 11.46
N ASN A 326 1.72 -1.04 10.36
CA ASN A 326 2.11 -2.45 10.29
C ASN A 326 3.63 -2.59 10.36
N ILE A 327 4.07 -3.66 11.04
CA ILE A 327 5.46 -4.10 11.04
C ILE A 327 5.53 -5.28 10.06
N LEU A 328 6.13 -5.02 8.90
CA LEU A 328 6.50 -6.06 7.95
C LEU A 328 7.90 -6.55 8.28
N GLY A 329 8.14 -7.87 8.21
CA GLY A 329 9.46 -8.42 8.45
C GLY A 329 10.48 -7.86 7.46
N GLY A 330 11.66 -7.51 7.98
CA GLY A 330 12.78 -6.95 7.23
C GLY A 330 14.07 -7.68 7.54
N GLU A 331 15.17 -6.93 7.59
CA GLU A 331 16.52 -7.47 7.77
C GLU A 331 16.82 -7.88 9.22
N ASN A 332 16.11 -7.33 10.22
CA ASN A 332 16.33 -7.66 11.63
C ASN A 332 15.61 -8.97 12.05
N PRO A 333 16.33 -10.08 12.27
CA PRO A 333 15.71 -11.34 12.69
C PRO A 333 15.32 -11.35 14.17
N ASP A 334 15.91 -10.48 15.01
CA ASP A 334 15.65 -10.40 16.45
C ASP A 334 14.90 -9.11 16.80
N LEU A 335 13.57 -9.18 16.67
CA LEU A 335 12.69 -8.06 16.99
C LEU A 335 12.85 -7.60 18.44
N PHE A 336 13.06 -8.54 19.37
CA PHE A 336 13.03 -8.23 20.80
C PHE A 336 14.32 -7.53 21.26
N ALA A 337 15.45 -7.76 20.61
CA ALA A 337 16.66 -6.97 20.82
C ALA A 337 16.44 -5.47 20.51
N ALA A 338 15.56 -5.15 19.56
CA ALA A 338 15.24 -3.77 19.17
C ALA A 338 14.19 -3.10 20.06
N TYR A 339 13.48 -3.84 20.93
CA TYR A 339 12.40 -3.28 21.77
C TYR A 339 12.87 -2.17 22.70
N PRO A 340 13.96 -2.33 23.49
CA PRO A 340 14.40 -1.28 24.41
C PRO A 340 14.72 0.02 23.68
N GLN A 341 15.37 -0.08 22.50
CA GLN A 341 15.68 1.08 21.68
C GLN A 341 14.42 1.74 21.12
N ALA A 342 13.50 0.96 20.56
CA ALA A 342 12.23 1.48 20.02
C ALA A 342 11.39 2.19 21.10
N MET A 343 11.25 1.57 22.28
CA MET A 343 10.50 2.13 23.40
C MET A 343 11.17 3.36 24.02
N ALA A 344 12.51 3.40 24.04
CA ALA A 344 13.25 4.57 24.51
C ALA A 344 13.14 5.75 23.53
N ALA A 345 13.22 5.47 22.22
CA ALA A 345 13.09 6.48 21.16
C ALA A 345 11.67 7.06 21.12
N GLU A 346 10.65 6.21 21.25
CA GLU A 346 9.25 6.61 21.11
C GLU A 346 8.34 6.06 22.25
N PRO A 347 8.37 6.67 23.45
CA PRO A 347 7.61 6.16 24.61
C PRO A 347 6.09 6.17 24.47
N ARG A 348 5.56 6.86 23.44
CA ARG A 348 4.11 6.90 23.13
C ARG A 348 3.67 5.72 22.26
N ALA A 349 4.60 4.97 21.68
CA ALA A 349 4.30 3.83 20.84
C ALA A 349 3.79 2.63 21.65
N LYS A 350 2.78 1.95 21.13
CA LYS A 350 2.23 0.70 21.66
C LYS A 350 2.58 -0.42 20.68
N LEU A 351 3.46 -1.31 21.10
CA LEU A 351 3.96 -2.41 20.26
C LEU A 351 3.07 -3.63 20.41
N HIS A 352 2.62 -4.18 19.29
CA HIS A 352 1.82 -5.41 19.23
C HIS A 352 2.48 -6.40 18.29
N THR A 353 3.07 -7.48 18.81
CA THR A 353 3.70 -8.51 17.97
C THR A 353 2.92 -9.82 17.94
N TYR A 354 2.96 -10.43 16.77
CA TYR A 354 2.14 -11.59 16.45
C TYR A 354 2.81 -12.92 16.79
N GLY A 355 3.99 -12.93 17.41
CA GLY A 355 4.73 -14.17 17.67
C GLY A 355 5.09 -14.95 16.40
N LYS A 356 5.17 -14.26 15.26
CA LYS A 356 5.54 -14.85 13.96
C LYS A 356 7.04 -14.69 13.75
N SER A 357 7.66 -15.69 13.13
CA SER A 357 9.05 -15.58 12.65
C SER A 357 9.19 -14.47 11.61
N VAL A 358 10.29 -13.72 11.69
CA VAL A 358 10.63 -12.65 10.75
C VAL A 358 10.93 -13.24 9.39
N ARG A 359 10.21 -12.75 8.37
CA ARG A 359 10.45 -13.03 6.95
C ARG A 359 10.16 -11.75 6.17
N PRO A 360 10.96 -11.41 5.14
CA PRO A 360 10.70 -10.25 4.29
C PRO A 360 9.25 -10.17 3.83
N GLY A 361 8.60 -9.03 4.05
CA GLY A 361 7.22 -8.75 3.64
C GLY A 361 6.11 -9.42 4.48
N ARG A 362 6.46 -10.25 5.47
CA ARG A 362 5.46 -10.90 6.35
C ARG A 362 4.98 -9.93 7.42
N LYS A 363 3.67 -9.78 7.59
CA LYS A 363 3.07 -9.07 8.74
C LYS A 363 3.44 -9.78 10.05
N ILE A 364 4.28 -9.16 10.87
CA ILE A 364 4.82 -9.71 12.13
C ILE A 364 4.37 -8.95 13.38
N GLY A 365 3.81 -7.75 13.21
CA GLY A 365 3.21 -6.96 14.29
C GLY A 365 2.59 -5.69 13.75
N HIS A 366 2.18 -4.81 14.65
CA HIS A 366 1.85 -3.42 14.37
C HIS A 366 2.25 -2.52 15.54
N VAL A 367 2.29 -1.22 15.28
CA VAL A 367 2.49 -0.17 16.29
C VAL A 367 1.28 0.74 16.28
N ASN A 368 0.70 1.02 17.45
CA ASN A 368 -0.27 2.09 17.62
C ASN A 368 0.37 3.32 18.28
N ALA A 369 0.00 4.52 17.83
CA ALA A 369 0.35 5.79 18.46
C ALA A 369 -0.92 6.63 18.62
N VAL A 370 -1.18 7.12 19.84
CA VAL A 370 -2.43 7.81 20.21
C VAL A 370 -2.15 9.23 20.70
N GLY A 371 -2.98 10.21 20.34
CA GLY A 371 -2.76 11.62 20.65
C GLY A 371 -3.92 12.56 20.29
N GLY A 372 -3.62 13.87 20.30
CA GLY A 372 -4.56 14.90 19.85
C GLY A 372 -4.85 14.82 18.35
N ALA A 373 -6.00 15.36 17.92
CA ALA A 373 -6.37 15.41 16.50
C ALA A 373 -5.42 16.31 15.68
N ASP A 374 -4.80 17.29 16.32
CA ASP A 374 -3.76 18.16 15.77
C ASP A 374 -2.38 17.49 15.67
N GLU A 375 -2.20 16.32 16.28
CA GLU A 375 -0.92 15.60 16.33
C GLU A 375 -0.77 14.51 15.26
N VAL A 376 -1.72 14.33 14.34
CA VAL A 376 -1.73 13.19 13.39
C VAL A 376 -0.37 12.96 12.72
N GLN A 377 0.26 14.01 12.18
CA GLN A 377 1.58 13.87 11.54
C GLN A 377 2.70 13.44 12.50
N ARG A 378 2.62 13.86 13.76
CA ARG A 378 3.55 13.42 14.81
C ARG A 378 3.32 11.96 15.18
N LEU A 379 2.05 11.52 15.27
CA LEU A 379 1.69 10.13 15.54
C LEU A 379 2.15 9.19 14.42
N ARG A 380 2.00 9.61 13.15
CA ARG A 380 2.53 8.88 12.00
C ARG A 380 4.05 8.70 12.07
N ARG A 381 4.79 9.77 12.44
CA ARG A 381 6.25 9.68 12.63
C ARG A 381 6.62 8.72 13.76
N ILE A 382 5.92 8.79 14.90
CA ILE A 382 6.12 7.87 16.03
C ILE A 382 5.94 6.42 15.57
N ALA A 383 4.81 6.11 14.93
CA ALA A 383 4.47 4.76 14.53
C ALA A 383 5.44 4.24 13.46
N THR A 384 5.78 5.07 12.47
CA THR A 384 6.70 4.75 11.38
C THR A 384 8.13 4.52 11.87
N ARG A 385 8.68 5.42 12.70
CA ARG A 385 10.02 5.26 13.28
C ARG A 385 10.11 4.03 14.17
N THR A 386 9.10 3.80 15.02
CA THR A 386 9.05 2.59 15.87
C THR A 386 9.04 1.32 15.02
N ALA A 387 8.17 1.25 14.00
CA ALA A 387 8.12 0.10 13.10
C ALA A 387 9.44 -0.09 12.34
N GLY A 388 10.09 1.01 11.94
CA GLY A 388 11.42 1.03 11.33
C GLY A 388 12.50 0.42 12.21
N ILE A 389 12.61 0.88 13.46
CA ILE A 389 13.57 0.34 14.44
C ILE A 389 13.37 -1.16 14.61
N LEU A 390 12.12 -1.62 14.69
CA LEU A 390 11.83 -3.05 14.84
C LEU A 390 12.19 -3.85 13.58
N ARG A 391 11.87 -3.31 12.40
CA ARG A 391 12.12 -3.95 11.09
C ARG A 391 13.61 -4.04 10.76
N ASP A 392 14.36 -2.98 11.03
CA ASP A 392 15.74 -2.79 10.56
C ASP A 392 16.78 -3.03 11.68
N GLY A 393 16.36 -2.99 12.95
CA GLY A 393 17.25 -3.12 14.10
C GLY A 393 18.07 -1.86 14.39
N GLU A 394 17.83 -0.79 13.65
CA GLU A 394 18.53 0.50 13.77
C GLU A 394 17.54 1.67 13.79
N ASP A 395 17.88 2.71 14.52
CA ASP A 395 17.11 3.95 14.57
C ASP A 395 17.50 4.86 13.41
N ARG A 396 16.64 4.85 12.38
CA ARG A 396 16.77 5.67 11.18
C ARG A 396 15.52 6.53 11.05
N ASP A 397 15.69 7.77 10.58
CA ASP A 397 14.56 8.58 10.19
C ASP A 397 13.98 8.03 8.88
N LEU A 398 12.76 7.54 8.93
CA LEU A 398 12.09 6.93 7.78
C LEU A 398 11.01 7.88 7.25
N PRO A 399 10.92 8.06 5.93
CA PRO A 399 9.88 8.89 5.34
C PRO A 399 8.50 8.31 5.67
N LEU A 400 7.53 9.21 5.87
CA LEU A 400 6.13 8.80 5.96
C LEU A 400 5.67 8.30 4.60
N ASN A 401 4.79 7.31 4.62
CA ASN A 401 4.14 6.84 3.42
C ASN A 401 2.95 7.75 3.09
N ASP A 402 3.24 8.94 2.56
CA ASP A 402 2.22 9.83 2.02
C ASP A 402 1.86 9.41 0.60
N ARG A 403 1.09 8.33 0.47
CA ARG A 403 0.30 8.03 -0.74
C ARG A 403 -0.96 8.90 -0.83
N ARG A 404 -1.01 10.01 -0.10
CA ARG A 404 -1.88 11.12 -0.51
C ARG A 404 -1.40 11.50 -1.89
N THR A 405 -2.31 11.59 -2.85
CA THR A 405 -2.09 12.19 -4.18
C THR A 405 -1.60 13.65 -4.13
N ASP A 406 -1.19 14.15 -2.96
CA ASP A 406 -0.90 15.53 -2.61
C ASP A 406 0.52 15.67 -1.98
N ALA A 407 1.40 14.64 -2.07
CA ALA A 407 2.78 14.74 -1.58
C ALA A 407 3.55 15.85 -2.34
N PRO A 408 4.38 16.67 -1.66
CA PRO A 408 5.26 17.59 -2.37
C PRO A 408 6.22 16.78 -3.25
N TRP A 409 6.25 17.11 -4.54
CA TRP A 409 7.11 16.46 -5.52
C TRP A 409 8.58 16.49 -5.12
N GLY A 410 9.29 15.37 -5.34
CA GLY A 410 10.73 15.30 -5.30
C GLY A 410 11.34 15.11 -3.91
N ALA A 411 12.21 14.09 -3.78
CA ALA A 411 13.09 13.93 -2.63
C ALA A 411 14.25 14.94 -2.72
N VAL A 412 14.45 15.71 -1.66
CA VAL A 412 15.59 16.62 -1.50
C VAL A 412 16.68 15.92 -0.66
N PRO A 413 17.88 15.67 -1.20
CA PRO A 413 19.00 15.12 -0.42
C PRO A 413 19.22 15.85 0.91
N HIS A 414 19.28 15.09 2.02
CA HIS A 414 19.36 15.61 3.39
C HIS A 414 20.54 16.55 3.68
N HIS A 415 21.59 16.51 2.86
CA HIS A 415 22.76 17.37 2.99
C HIS A 415 22.57 18.76 2.36
N GLN A 416 21.47 18.99 1.63
CA GLN A 416 21.13 20.27 1.01
C GLN A 416 20.27 21.11 1.96
N SER A 417 20.70 22.33 2.25
CA SER A 417 19.97 23.30 3.09
C SER A 417 19.17 24.33 2.28
N GLU A 418 19.41 24.41 0.97
CA GLU A 418 18.76 25.35 0.06
C GLU A 418 17.62 24.70 -0.72
N SER A 419 16.61 25.51 -1.12
CA SER A 419 15.51 25.03 -1.95
C SER A 419 16.02 24.56 -3.32
N PRO A 420 15.49 23.43 -3.86
CA PRO A 420 15.87 22.92 -5.16
C PRO A 420 15.74 23.95 -6.28
N LEU A 421 16.75 24.02 -7.15
CA LEU A 421 16.73 24.79 -8.40
C LEU A 421 16.56 23.90 -9.63
N VAL A 422 16.87 22.61 -9.51
CA VAL A 422 16.78 21.63 -10.58
C VAL A 422 15.85 20.48 -10.18
N GLY A 423 14.87 20.19 -11.03
CA GLY A 423 14.03 19.00 -10.91
C GLY A 423 14.63 17.84 -11.70
N LEU A 424 15.01 16.76 -11.04
CA LEU A 424 15.59 15.57 -11.67
C LEU A 424 14.58 14.42 -11.66
N VAL A 425 13.86 14.23 -12.76
CA VAL A 425 12.77 13.24 -12.84
C VAL A 425 13.10 12.09 -13.79
N MET A 426 12.55 10.92 -13.48
CA MET A 426 12.78 9.72 -14.26
C MET A 426 11.54 8.83 -14.40
N GLY A 427 11.47 8.02 -15.46
CA GLY A 427 10.29 7.22 -15.79
C GLY A 427 10.08 6.00 -14.90
N SER A 428 11.15 5.48 -14.30
CA SER A 428 11.17 4.42 -13.28
C SER A 428 12.39 4.56 -12.37
N ASP A 429 12.31 3.97 -11.18
CA ASP A 429 13.44 3.77 -10.26
C ASP A 429 14.68 3.12 -10.92
N SER A 430 14.49 2.19 -11.86
CA SER A 430 15.58 1.56 -12.61
C SER A 430 16.41 2.54 -13.44
N ASP A 431 15.83 3.68 -13.88
CA ASP A 431 16.53 4.72 -14.64
C ASP A 431 17.55 5.48 -13.76
N TRP A 432 17.43 5.37 -12.43
CA TRP A 432 18.34 6.04 -11.47
C TRP A 432 19.80 5.66 -11.67
N ALA A 433 20.10 4.42 -12.07
CA ALA A 433 21.47 3.97 -12.31
C ALA A 433 22.20 4.84 -13.36
N THR A 434 21.46 5.35 -14.36
CA THR A 434 21.96 6.31 -15.35
C THR A 434 21.84 7.75 -14.84
N MET A 435 20.69 8.11 -14.27
CA MET A 435 20.37 9.48 -13.88
C MET A 435 21.19 10.00 -12.69
N ARG A 436 21.72 9.12 -11.84
CA ARG A 436 22.61 9.50 -10.72
C ARG A 436 23.80 10.34 -11.18
N ALA A 437 24.31 10.13 -12.39
CA ALA A 437 25.42 10.92 -12.91
C ALA A 437 25.05 12.41 -13.15
N ALA A 438 23.76 12.72 -13.34
CA ALA A 438 23.28 14.11 -13.36
C ALA A 438 23.30 14.72 -11.96
N ALA A 439 22.81 13.99 -10.95
CA ALA A 439 22.86 14.39 -9.55
C ALA A 439 24.30 14.66 -9.07
N GLU A 440 25.23 13.73 -9.34
CA GLU A 440 26.66 13.89 -9.02
C GLU A 440 27.24 15.19 -9.61
N ALA A 441 26.89 15.54 -10.85
CA ALA A 441 27.34 16.79 -11.48
C ALA A 441 26.73 18.04 -10.83
N LEU A 442 25.48 17.98 -10.37
CA LEU A 442 24.84 19.08 -9.66
C LEU A 442 25.47 19.27 -8.28
N GLU A 443 25.77 18.18 -7.57
CA GLU A 443 26.44 18.18 -6.27
C GLU A 443 27.86 18.75 -6.35
N GLU A 444 28.66 18.30 -7.33
CA GLU A 444 30.02 18.83 -7.58
C GLU A 444 30.03 20.36 -7.79
N LEU A 445 28.96 20.91 -8.39
CA LEU A 445 28.81 22.33 -8.65
C LEU A 445 28.04 23.07 -7.56
N GLY A 446 27.60 22.37 -6.51
CA GLY A 446 26.82 22.91 -5.40
C GLY A 446 25.48 23.51 -5.84
N ILE A 447 24.76 22.81 -6.71
CA ILE A 447 23.43 23.20 -7.20
C ILE A 447 22.37 22.34 -6.51
N PRO A 448 21.43 22.95 -5.76
CA PRO A 448 20.41 22.19 -5.06
C PRO A 448 19.42 21.56 -6.05
N TYR A 449 19.07 20.30 -5.84
CA TYR A 449 18.13 19.56 -6.68
C TYR A 449 17.14 18.72 -5.88
N GLU A 450 16.03 18.38 -6.52
CA GLU A 450 15.09 17.35 -6.10
C GLU A 450 15.12 16.19 -7.09
N ALA A 451 14.86 14.96 -6.64
CA ALA A 451 14.76 13.80 -7.51
C ALA A 451 13.49 13.00 -7.28
N ASP A 452 12.83 12.54 -8.36
CA ASP A 452 11.61 11.73 -8.25
C ASP A 452 11.36 10.80 -9.44
N VAL A 453 10.47 9.82 -9.24
CA VAL A 453 9.90 9.00 -10.31
C VAL A 453 8.59 9.63 -10.79
N VAL A 454 8.59 10.09 -12.04
CA VAL A 454 7.42 10.67 -12.70
C VAL A 454 7.27 9.99 -14.06
N SER A 455 6.32 9.06 -14.18
CA SER A 455 6.15 8.25 -15.39
C SER A 455 5.10 8.85 -16.33
N ALA A 456 5.48 9.17 -17.57
CA ALA A 456 4.54 9.70 -18.57
C ALA A 456 3.38 8.73 -18.91
N HIS A 457 3.60 7.42 -18.76
CA HIS A 457 2.63 6.38 -19.13
C HIS A 457 1.85 5.86 -17.93
N ARG A 458 2.49 5.75 -16.77
CA ARG A 458 1.90 5.15 -15.56
C ARG A 458 1.34 6.19 -14.58
N MET A 459 1.81 7.43 -14.66
CA MET A 459 1.46 8.54 -13.77
C MET A 459 1.16 9.82 -14.57
N PRO A 460 0.23 9.79 -15.54
CA PRO A 460 0.05 10.90 -16.47
C PRO A 460 -0.52 12.16 -15.78
N ALA A 461 -1.39 12.03 -14.78
CA ALA A 461 -1.97 13.17 -14.07
C ALA A 461 -0.91 13.87 -13.21
N GLU A 462 -0.13 13.08 -12.48
CA GLU A 462 1.01 13.47 -11.67
C GLU A 462 2.09 14.15 -12.50
N MET A 463 2.42 13.59 -13.66
CA MET A 463 3.39 14.18 -14.58
C MET A 463 2.91 15.53 -15.13
N LEU A 464 1.62 15.65 -15.46
CA LEU A 464 1.02 16.92 -15.86
C LEU A 464 1.08 17.95 -14.72
N GLU A 465 0.78 17.55 -13.49
CA GLU A 465 0.83 18.40 -12.31
C GLU A 465 2.27 18.84 -11.98
N TYR A 466 3.21 17.88 -11.93
CA TYR A 466 4.64 18.15 -11.73
C TYR A 466 5.12 19.21 -12.72
N GLY A 467 4.86 19.00 -14.02
CA GLY A 467 5.30 19.91 -15.07
C GLY A 467 4.67 21.30 -14.98
N ARG A 468 3.35 21.37 -14.73
CA ARG A 468 2.62 22.66 -14.60
C ARG A 468 3.10 23.48 -13.41
N THR A 469 3.33 22.83 -12.27
CA THR A 469 3.65 23.50 -11.00
C THR A 469 5.15 23.68 -10.77
N ALA A 470 6.04 23.00 -11.51
CA ALA A 470 7.49 23.05 -11.31
C ALA A 470 8.05 24.48 -11.15
N HIS A 471 7.62 25.42 -11.99
CA HIS A 471 8.09 26.81 -11.96
C HIS A 471 7.63 27.60 -10.72
N GLU A 472 6.48 27.23 -10.15
CA GLU A 472 5.93 27.84 -8.94
C GLU A 472 6.69 27.37 -7.69
N ARG A 473 7.28 26.16 -7.76
CA ARG A 473 8.06 25.55 -6.68
C ARG A 473 9.51 26.05 -6.61
N GLY A 474 9.88 27.02 -7.45
CA GLY A 474 11.23 27.62 -7.48
C GLY A 474 12.22 26.90 -8.39
N LEU A 475 11.81 25.81 -9.04
CA LEU A 475 12.65 25.14 -10.04
C LEU A 475 12.90 26.05 -11.24
N ARG A 476 14.08 25.90 -11.82
CA ARG A 476 14.56 26.71 -12.93
C ARG A 476 14.90 25.89 -14.16
N VAL A 477 15.18 24.59 -13.99
CA VAL A 477 15.48 23.63 -15.05
C VAL A 477 14.91 22.27 -14.64
N VAL A 478 14.37 21.52 -15.59
CA VAL A 478 13.97 20.12 -15.40
C VAL A 478 14.89 19.23 -16.22
N ILE A 479 15.48 18.22 -15.59
CA ILE A 479 16.20 17.13 -16.23
C ILE A 479 15.29 15.91 -16.18
N ALA A 480 14.93 15.38 -17.35
CA ALA A 480 14.04 14.23 -17.46
C ALA A 480 14.76 13.10 -18.21
N GLY A 481 14.84 11.92 -17.58
CA GLY A 481 15.46 10.74 -18.19
C GLY A 481 14.55 9.54 -18.20
N ALA A 482 14.43 8.87 -19.35
CA ALA A 482 13.62 7.67 -19.44
C ALA A 482 14.08 6.78 -20.59
N GLY A 483 14.01 5.47 -20.36
CA GLY A 483 14.11 4.45 -21.41
C GLY A 483 12.72 4.00 -21.85
N GLY A 484 12.07 3.17 -21.04
CA GLY A 484 10.75 2.59 -21.36
C GLY A 484 9.63 3.65 -21.46
N ALA A 485 9.81 4.78 -20.79
CA ALA A 485 8.90 5.91 -20.82
C ALA A 485 9.49 7.12 -21.59
N ALA A 486 10.21 6.88 -22.68
CA ALA A 486 11.01 7.89 -23.41
C ALA A 486 10.28 9.20 -23.78
N HIS A 487 8.94 9.20 -23.84
CA HIS A 487 8.14 10.41 -24.06
C HIS A 487 8.17 11.41 -22.90
N LEU A 488 8.66 11.03 -21.72
CA LEU A 488 8.64 11.85 -20.50
C LEU A 488 9.21 13.27 -20.69
N PRO A 489 10.40 13.48 -21.27
CA PRO A 489 10.94 14.82 -21.45
C PRO A 489 10.06 15.69 -22.35
N GLY A 490 9.54 15.11 -23.44
CA GLY A 490 8.65 15.81 -24.36
C GLY A 490 7.32 16.18 -23.73
N MET A 491 6.74 15.27 -22.94
CA MET A 491 5.49 15.52 -22.22
C MET A 491 5.66 16.63 -21.17
N LEU A 492 6.74 16.59 -20.38
CA LEU A 492 7.04 17.66 -19.41
C LEU A 492 7.25 19.00 -20.10
N ALA A 493 8.00 19.03 -21.20
CA ALA A 493 8.22 20.25 -21.98
C ALA A 493 6.93 20.85 -22.55
N SER A 494 5.90 20.02 -22.79
CA SER A 494 4.62 20.49 -23.31
C SER A 494 3.76 21.24 -22.28
N VAL A 495 4.06 21.08 -20.99
CA VAL A 495 3.23 21.61 -19.89
C VAL A 495 3.98 22.50 -18.91
N THR A 496 5.31 22.62 -19.03
CA THR A 496 6.13 23.47 -18.16
C THR A 496 6.69 24.67 -18.94
N PRO A 497 6.75 25.88 -18.34
CA PRO A 497 7.45 27.00 -18.95
C PRO A 497 8.98 26.94 -18.76
N LEU A 498 9.48 25.95 -18.00
CA LEU A 498 10.91 25.79 -17.72
C LEU A 498 11.64 25.09 -18.86
N PRO A 499 12.95 25.32 -19.04
CA PRO A 499 13.78 24.51 -19.92
C PRO A 499 13.78 23.04 -19.46
N VAL A 500 13.52 22.13 -20.41
CA VAL A 500 13.60 20.68 -20.18
C VAL A 500 14.80 20.09 -20.92
N ILE A 501 15.63 19.36 -20.18
CA ILE A 501 16.78 18.61 -20.69
C ILE A 501 16.41 17.12 -20.71
N GLY A 502 16.38 16.53 -21.90
CA GLY A 502 16.04 15.12 -22.09
C GLY A 502 17.27 14.24 -22.09
N VAL A 503 17.26 13.17 -21.28
CA VAL A 503 18.30 12.14 -21.23
C VAL A 503 17.73 10.83 -21.80
N PRO A 504 18.11 10.43 -23.02
CA PRO A 504 17.76 9.12 -23.53
C PRO A 504 18.47 8.04 -22.71
N VAL A 505 17.72 7.11 -22.12
CA VAL A 505 18.29 5.98 -21.35
C VAL A 505 18.25 4.71 -22.19
N ALA A 506 19.36 4.02 -22.31
CA ALA A 506 19.43 2.78 -23.09
C ALA A 506 18.70 1.63 -22.39
N LEU A 507 17.83 0.93 -23.13
CA LEU A 507 17.23 -0.32 -22.72
C LEU A 507 17.99 -1.52 -23.30
N GLN A 508 17.58 -2.74 -22.92
CA GLN A 508 18.16 -4.00 -23.44
C GLN A 508 18.06 -4.16 -24.96
N THR A 509 17.13 -3.45 -25.59
CA THR A 509 16.86 -3.50 -27.02
C THR A 509 17.03 -2.12 -27.63
N LEU A 510 17.54 -2.05 -28.88
CA LEU A 510 17.71 -0.81 -29.66
C LEU A 510 18.74 0.19 -29.11
N ASP A 511 19.52 -0.18 -28.09
CA ASP A 511 20.65 0.59 -27.55
C ASP A 511 20.32 2.07 -27.23
N GLY A 512 19.06 2.36 -26.86
CA GLY A 512 18.58 3.71 -26.56
C GLY A 512 18.28 4.59 -27.78
N MET A 513 18.32 4.04 -28.99
CA MET A 513 17.96 4.75 -30.21
C MET A 513 16.47 5.10 -30.25
N ASP A 514 15.62 4.18 -29.77
CA ASP A 514 14.20 4.40 -29.55
C ASP A 514 13.95 5.60 -28.62
N SER A 515 14.69 5.65 -27.51
CA SER A 515 14.60 6.74 -26.55
C SER A 515 15.10 8.06 -27.14
N LEU A 516 16.21 8.04 -27.86
CA LEU A 516 16.76 9.22 -28.52
C LEU A 516 15.78 9.77 -29.55
N LEU A 517 15.24 8.91 -30.42
CA LEU A 517 14.30 9.31 -31.47
C LEU A 517 12.97 9.82 -30.89
N SER A 518 12.54 9.31 -29.74
CA SER A 518 11.36 9.81 -29.03
C SER A 518 11.58 11.20 -28.44
N ILE A 519 12.75 11.46 -27.87
CA ILE A 519 13.06 12.72 -27.17
C ILE A 519 13.46 13.84 -28.15
N VAL A 520 14.19 13.52 -29.22
CA VAL A 520 14.71 14.52 -30.16
C VAL A 520 13.64 14.99 -31.15
N GLN A 521 12.64 14.16 -31.46
CA GLN A 521 11.57 14.49 -32.39
C GLN A 521 10.43 15.24 -31.71
N MET A 522 10.63 16.54 -31.50
CA MET A 522 9.61 17.41 -30.91
C MET A 522 8.92 18.30 -31.96
N PRO A 523 7.60 18.54 -31.85
CA PRO A 523 6.90 19.49 -32.68
C PRO A 523 7.34 20.93 -32.38
N ALA A 524 7.12 21.83 -33.33
CA ALA A 524 7.38 23.25 -33.15
C ALA A 524 6.62 23.79 -31.92
N GLY A 525 7.32 24.53 -31.04
CA GLY A 525 6.75 25.12 -29.82
C GLY A 525 6.98 24.32 -28.54
N VAL A 526 7.50 23.09 -28.61
CA VAL A 526 7.78 22.25 -27.41
C VAL A 526 9.26 21.80 -27.40
N PRO A 527 10.21 22.72 -27.18
CA PRO A 527 11.63 22.39 -27.30
C PRO A 527 12.12 21.51 -26.14
N VAL A 528 12.88 20.46 -26.47
CA VAL A 528 13.63 19.65 -25.50
C VAL A 528 15.12 19.70 -25.86
N ALA A 529 15.97 20.07 -24.90
CA ALA A 529 17.42 19.99 -25.06
C ALA A 529 17.89 18.55 -24.82
N THR A 530 18.11 17.80 -25.89
CA THR A 530 18.45 16.37 -25.80
C THR A 530 19.95 16.16 -25.69
N VAL A 531 20.41 15.43 -24.66
CA VAL A 531 21.82 15.00 -24.54
C VAL A 531 22.05 13.64 -25.21
N SER A 532 23.30 13.18 -25.26
CA SER A 532 23.63 11.84 -25.76
C SER A 532 22.91 10.74 -24.98
N ILE A 533 22.74 9.57 -25.59
CA ILE A 533 22.25 8.36 -24.89
C ILE A 533 23.12 8.10 -23.66
N ASN A 534 22.48 7.85 -22.52
CA ASN A 534 23.07 7.72 -21.19
C ASN A 534 23.90 8.94 -20.72
N GLY A 535 23.73 10.09 -21.36
CA GLY A 535 24.49 11.32 -21.13
C GLY A 535 24.06 12.12 -19.90
N ALA A 536 23.56 11.48 -18.84
CA ALA A 536 22.99 12.15 -17.67
C ALA A 536 23.93 13.18 -17.02
N ARG A 537 25.23 12.88 -16.92
CA ARG A 537 26.23 13.84 -16.43
C ARG A 537 26.25 15.14 -17.25
N ASN A 538 26.15 15.04 -18.57
CA ASN A 538 26.07 16.22 -19.44
C ASN A 538 24.77 16.99 -19.25
N ALA A 539 23.68 16.33 -18.87
CA ALA A 539 22.43 17.01 -18.53
C ALA A 539 22.57 17.87 -17.27
N GLY A 540 23.23 17.35 -16.22
CA GLY A 540 23.57 18.13 -15.03
C GLY A 540 24.45 19.36 -15.36
N LEU A 541 25.50 19.17 -16.17
CA LEU A 541 26.36 20.27 -16.63
C LEU A 541 25.61 21.29 -17.51
N LEU A 542 24.67 20.83 -18.35
CA LEU A 542 23.86 21.70 -19.17
C LEU A 542 22.87 22.50 -18.32
N ALA A 543 22.26 21.90 -17.31
CA ALA A 543 21.43 22.62 -16.33
C ALA A 543 22.24 23.69 -15.59
N ALA A 544 23.46 23.37 -15.17
CA ALA A 544 24.37 24.33 -14.57
C ALA A 544 24.69 25.52 -15.50
N ARG A 545 24.89 25.27 -16.80
CA ARG A 545 25.10 26.35 -17.79
C ARG A 545 23.85 27.20 -17.99
N VAL A 546 22.65 26.61 -17.99
CA VAL A 546 21.38 27.35 -18.05
C VAL A 546 21.25 28.27 -16.84
N LEU A 547 21.47 27.75 -15.63
CA LEU A 547 21.45 28.54 -14.39
C LEU A 547 22.53 29.63 -14.38
N GLY A 548 23.75 29.30 -14.79
CA GLY A 548 24.89 30.21 -14.87
C GLY A 548 24.75 31.30 -15.94
N SER A 549 23.82 31.18 -16.89
CA SER A 549 23.55 32.22 -17.89
C SER A 549 22.72 33.39 -17.33
N ALA A 550 22.09 33.21 -16.17
CA ALA A 550 21.28 34.26 -15.54
C ALA A 550 22.15 35.42 -15.01
N PRO A 551 21.58 36.64 -14.89
CA PRO A 551 22.21 37.72 -14.15
C PRO A 551 22.15 37.45 -12.64
N GLY A 552 23.10 38.02 -11.88
CA GLY A 552 23.12 37.93 -10.42
C GLY A 552 24.38 37.28 -9.85
N THR A 553 24.56 37.41 -8.54
CA THR A 553 25.77 36.96 -7.82
C THR A 553 25.90 35.44 -7.84
N SER A 554 24.84 34.69 -7.53
CA SER A 554 24.86 33.22 -7.54
C SER A 554 25.18 32.64 -8.92
N ALA A 555 24.65 33.25 -9.99
CA ALA A 555 24.96 32.83 -11.35
C ALA A 555 26.42 33.15 -11.75
N ARG A 556 27.01 34.24 -11.23
CA ARG A 556 28.43 34.56 -11.42
C ARG A 556 29.33 33.53 -10.73
N GLU A 557 29.05 33.19 -9.49
CA GLU A 557 29.80 32.16 -8.74
C GLU A 557 29.70 30.80 -9.44
N LEU A 558 28.53 30.44 -9.95
CA LEU A 558 28.37 29.21 -10.72
C LEU A 558 29.17 29.22 -12.04
N ARG A 559 29.27 30.38 -12.73
CA ARG A 559 30.16 30.52 -13.92
C ARG A 559 31.61 30.31 -13.55
N GLU A 560 32.08 30.88 -12.45
CA GLU A 560 33.47 30.70 -11.96
C GLU A 560 33.76 29.21 -11.67
N ARG A 561 32.81 28.48 -11.05
CA ARG A 561 32.91 27.02 -10.85
C ARG A 561 32.97 26.25 -12.17
N LEU A 562 32.12 26.61 -13.14
CA LEU A 562 32.11 25.98 -14.47
C LEU A 562 33.41 26.23 -15.26
N GLU A 563 34.01 27.41 -15.13
CA GLU A 563 35.32 27.73 -15.73
C GLU A 563 36.44 26.91 -15.07
N GLY A 564 36.42 26.76 -13.74
CA GLY A 564 37.32 25.88 -13.01
C GLY A 564 37.21 24.42 -13.46
N PHE A 565 35.98 23.89 -13.55
CA PHE A 565 35.73 22.54 -14.05
C PHE A 565 36.25 22.33 -15.49
N ALA A 566 36.08 23.32 -16.37
CA ALA A 566 36.60 23.26 -17.73
C ALA A 566 38.14 23.24 -17.78
N ALA A 567 38.81 24.00 -16.90
CA ALA A 567 40.26 23.97 -16.76
C ALA A 567 40.76 22.59 -16.28
N GLU A 568 40.12 22.01 -15.27
CA GLU A 568 40.46 20.67 -14.77
C GLU A 568 40.30 19.57 -15.82
N LEU A 569 39.23 19.62 -16.62
CA LEU A 569 39.04 18.71 -17.75
C LEU A 569 40.18 18.84 -18.78
N SER A 570 40.60 20.06 -19.08
CA SER A 570 41.72 20.33 -19.98
C SER A 570 43.03 19.76 -19.42
N GLU A 571 43.31 19.96 -18.14
CA GLU A 571 44.49 19.39 -17.48
C GLU A 571 44.44 17.85 -17.42
N ALA A 572 43.27 17.26 -17.14
CA ALA A 572 43.09 15.81 -17.17
C ALA A 572 43.33 15.24 -18.57
N ALA A 573 42.84 15.91 -19.62
CA ALA A 573 43.09 15.53 -21.01
C ALA A 573 44.58 15.63 -21.38
N HIS A 574 45.26 16.71 -20.97
CA HIS A 574 46.71 16.85 -21.16
C HIS A 574 47.51 15.78 -20.41
N ARG A 575 47.11 15.42 -19.17
CA ARG A 575 47.71 14.31 -18.41
C ARG A 575 47.50 12.97 -19.09
N LYS A 576 46.27 12.64 -19.50
CA LYS A 576 45.97 11.40 -20.25
C LYS A 576 46.73 11.34 -21.56
N GLY A 577 46.76 12.42 -22.33
CA GLY A 577 47.52 12.50 -23.57
C GLY A 577 49.04 12.35 -23.35
N SER A 578 49.57 12.90 -22.26
CA SER A 578 50.98 12.72 -21.89
C SER A 578 51.28 11.30 -21.42
N SER A 579 50.36 10.67 -20.68
CA SER A 579 50.47 9.25 -20.29
C SER A 579 50.45 8.35 -21.53
N LEU A 580 49.52 8.57 -22.45
CA LEU A 580 49.42 7.82 -23.70
C LEU A 580 50.68 7.98 -24.56
N ARG A 581 51.20 9.21 -24.70
CA ARG A 581 52.47 9.47 -25.40
C ARG A 581 53.62 8.73 -24.75
N LYS A 582 53.74 8.75 -23.41
CA LYS A 582 54.75 7.97 -22.68
C LYS A 582 54.59 6.47 -22.95
N THR A 583 53.37 5.93 -22.91
CA THR A 583 53.11 4.51 -23.22
C THR A 583 53.53 4.15 -24.66
N VAL A 584 53.27 5.03 -25.63
CA VAL A 584 53.66 4.81 -27.04
C VAL A 584 55.17 4.96 -27.23
N GLU A 585 55.81 5.96 -26.60
CA GLU A 585 57.26 6.23 -26.67
C GLU A 585 58.09 5.11 -26.01
N HIS A 586 57.56 4.44 -24.98
CA HIS A 586 58.23 3.32 -24.31
C HIS A 586 58.06 1.97 -25.03
N GLY A 587 57.32 1.93 -26.14
CA GLY A 587 57.16 0.75 -26.98
C GLY A 587 56.22 -0.29 -26.38
N ALA A 588 55.36 -0.87 -27.22
CA ALA A 588 54.71 -2.13 -26.93
C ALA A 588 55.77 -3.24 -26.76
N THR A 589 56.28 -3.42 -25.54
CA THR A 589 57.02 -4.62 -25.15
C THR A 589 56.26 -5.35 -24.06
N ALA A 590 56.04 -6.62 -24.36
CA ALA A 590 55.50 -7.71 -23.54
C ALA A 590 53.98 -7.96 -23.63
N GLN A 591 53.67 -9.04 -24.37
CA GLN A 591 52.66 -10.03 -24.04
C GLN A 591 52.66 -10.34 -22.53
N ASP A 592 51.48 -10.28 -21.90
CA ASP A 592 50.72 -11.43 -21.37
C ASP A 592 49.31 -10.97 -20.96
#